data_AF-A0A9N8F0K2-F1
#
_entry.id   AF-A0A9N8F0K2-F1
#
_cell.length_a   1.000
_cell.length_b   1.000
_cell.length_c   1.000
_cell.angle_alpha   90.00
_cell.angle_beta   90.00
_cell.angle_gamma   90.00
#
_symmetry.space_group_name_H-M   'P 1'
#
loop_
_entity.id
_entity.type
_entity.pdbx_description
1 polymer ?
#
loop_
_entity_poly.entity_id
_entity_poly.type
_entity_poly.pdbx_seq_one_letter_code
_entity_poly.pdbx_strand_id
1 'polypeptide(L)'
;MVAINKIIGTCCGTNELVSTLMSHLPFGKNNDEEQAEEVKPNPQQKPQNKPNKKKKGKFTDKEMKYELTMWKDLPLKVRKAAKELGYEQESWDSSSLLPIGHKHWHALTEDERKAVEALGWEKEAWEKQYQETAYGDLPELQKKAAAAVGITDDHTWHHWPHDLEHSHWDDLKDEQKQAMAVFGWTKSEWDH
;
A
#
# COMPACT_ATOMS: atom_id res chain seq x y z
N MET A 1 44.75 12.82 32.02
CA MET A 1 45.38 14.06 31.51
C MET A 1 45.19 14.01 30.00
N VAL A 2 44.52 14.92 29.30
CA VAL A 2 44.51 16.39 29.38
C VAL A 2 43.15 16.89 28.89
N ALA A 3 42.65 17.94 29.54
CA ALA A 3 41.45 18.69 29.19
C ALA A 3 41.75 19.80 28.15
N ILE A 4 40.71 20.58 27.83
CA ILE A 4 40.67 22.01 27.38
C ILE A 4 39.89 22.13 26.06
N ASN A 5 38.61 22.52 26.10
CA ASN A 5 38.05 23.90 26.12
C ASN A 5 38.20 24.64 24.78
N LYS A 6 37.09 24.92 24.06
CA LYS A 6 36.22 26.14 24.14
C LYS A 6 36.66 27.11 23.01
N ILE A 7 35.78 27.65 22.14
CA ILE A 7 35.24 29.04 22.20
C ILE A 7 34.58 29.38 20.82
N ILE A 8 33.27 29.70 20.80
CA ILE A 8 32.60 31.01 20.57
C ILE A 8 32.29 31.35 19.10
N GLY A 9 31.03 31.71 18.87
CA GLY A 9 30.53 32.44 17.70
C GLY A 9 29.11 32.97 17.95
N THR A 10 29.01 34.07 18.71
CA THR A 10 27.80 34.83 19.03
C THR A 10 27.58 35.96 18.01
N CYS A 11 26.33 36.20 17.59
CA CYS A 11 25.73 37.49 17.21
C CYS A 11 24.20 37.35 17.38
N CYS A 12 23.56 37.83 18.46
CA CYS A 12 23.04 39.19 18.73
C CYS A 12 22.00 39.73 17.73
N GLY A 13 20.80 40.08 18.25
CA GLY A 13 19.79 40.85 17.54
C GLY A 13 18.39 40.80 18.19
N THR A 14 18.22 41.55 19.28
CA THR A 14 17.01 41.75 20.09
C THR A 14 15.86 42.46 19.36
N ASN A 15 14.61 42.25 19.79
CA ASN A 15 13.69 43.34 20.12
C ASN A 15 12.51 42.89 21.00
N GLU A 16 12.11 43.81 21.88
CA GLU A 16 11.25 43.67 23.04
C GLU A 16 9.74 43.69 22.77
N LEU A 17 9.05 42.99 23.68
CA LEU A 17 7.79 43.29 24.37
C LEU A 17 7.03 44.58 24.03
N VAL A 18 5.72 44.42 23.78
CA VAL A 18 4.68 45.30 24.33
C VAL A 18 3.44 44.48 24.72
N SER A 19 3.14 44.46 26.01
CA SER A 19 1.81 44.14 26.56
C SER A 19 0.87 45.31 26.33
N THR A 20 -0.40 45.08 25.98
CA THR A 20 -1.54 45.92 26.37
C THR A 20 -2.85 45.13 26.26
N LEU A 21 -3.47 44.91 27.42
CA LEU A 21 -4.86 44.53 27.62
C LEU A 21 -5.72 45.81 27.64
N MET A 22 -6.93 45.81 27.06
CA MET A 22 -8.12 46.57 27.53
C MET A 22 -9.32 46.38 26.58
N SER A 23 -10.28 45.57 27.04
CA SER A 23 -11.71 45.87 27.23
C SER A 23 -12.42 46.90 26.33
N HIS A 24 -13.44 46.48 25.56
CA HIS A 24 -14.87 46.87 25.69
C HIS A 24 -15.71 46.59 24.42
N LEU A 25 -16.77 45.80 24.59
CA LEU A 25 -18.00 45.69 23.77
C LEU A 25 -18.83 47.01 23.86
N PRO A 26 -19.86 47.33 23.02
CA PRO A 26 -20.92 46.41 22.60
C PRO A 26 -21.70 46.68 21.27
N PHE A 27 -22.66 45.77 21.03
CA PHE A 27 -24.00 45.98 20.45
C PHE A 27 -24.18 46.12 18.92
N GLY A 28 -24.78 45.08 18.36
CA GLY A 28 -25.42 45.08 17.05
C GLY A 28 -26.26 43.81 16.89
N LYS A 29 -27.45 43.83 17.49
CA LYS A 29 -28.50 42.82 17.26
C LYS A 29 -28.95 42.87 15.81
N ASN A 30 -29.20 41.71 15.20
CA ASN A 30 -30.47 41.41 14.53
C ASN A 30 -30.59 39.89 14.39
N ASN A 31 -31.78 39.42 14.74
CA ASN A 31 -32.21 38.03 14.75
C ASN A 31 -32.69 37.58 13.35
N ASP A 32 -32.92 36.27 13.29
CA ASP A 32 -34.04 35.59 12.62
C ASP A 32 -33.71 34.68 11.43
N GLU A 33 -34.17 33.44 11.60
CA GLU A 33 -34.62 32.42 10.65
C GLU A 33 -33.61 31.85 9.65
N GLU A 34 -33.17 30.61 9.86
CA GLU A 34 -33.90 29.39 9.44
C GLU A 34 -33.98 29.27 7.92
N GLN A 35 -33.08 28.46 7.36
CA GLN A 35 -33.44 27.42 6.40
C GLN A 35 -32.28 26.44 6.25
N ALA A 36 -32.49 25.27 6.85
CA ALA A 36 -31.81 24.05 6.47
C ALA A 36 -32.26 23.67 5.05
N GLU A 37 -31.39 23.84 4.06
CA GLU A 37 -31.64 23.29 2.72
C GLU A 37 -31.07 21.88 2.65
N GLU A 38 -32.00 20.94 2.75
CA GLU A 38 -31.92 19.51 2.48
C GLU A 38 -31.29 19.27 1.09
N VAL A 39 -30.01 18.91 1.05
CA VAL A 39 -29.35 18.44 -0.18
C VAL A 39 -29.90 17.06 -0.51
N LYS A 40 -30.98 17.03 -1.29
CA LYS A 40 -31.55 15.81 -1.88
C LYS A 40 -30.52 15.15 -2.82
N PRO A 41 -30.44 13.81 -2.83
CA PRO A 41 -29.52 13.08 -3.68
C PRO A 41 -30.02 13.13 -5.13
N ASN A 42 -29.24 13.74 -6.03
CA ASN A 42 -29.48 13.65 -7.47
C ASN A 42 -29.12 12.23 -7.95
N PRO A 43 -30.08 11.44 -8.48
CA PRO A 43 -29.81 10.11 -9.01
C PRO A 43 -29.20 10.23 -10.42
N GLN A 44 -28.32 9.27 -10.73
CA GLN A 44 -27.71 9.06 -12.06
C GLN A 44 -26.54 9.98 -12.41
N GLN A 45 -25.40 9.68 -11.82
CA GLN A 45 -24.19 9.51 -12.63
C GLN A 45 -23.67 8.09 -12.40
N LYS A 46 -23.98 7.23 -13.36
CA LYS A 46 -23.32 5.94 -13.56
C LYS A 46 -21.91 6.29 -14.08
N PRO A 47 -20.80 6.13 -13.33
CA PRO A 47 -19.49 6.30 -13.91
C PRO A 47 -19.26 5.06 -14.76
N GLN A 48 -19.32 5.28 -16.07
CA GLN A 48 -19.03 4.28 -17.08
C GLN A 48 -17.64 3.71 -16.81
N ASN A 49 -17.59 2.45 -16.39
CA ASN A 49 -16.42 1.58 -16.49
C ASN A 49 -15.92 1.63 -17.93
N LYS A 50 -14.88 2.42 -18.20
CA LYS A 50 -14.02 2.22 -19.36
C LYS A 50 -12.70 1.66 -18.83
N PRO A 51 -12.36 0.40 -19.11
CA PRO A 51 -11.06 -0.14 -18.77
C PRO A 51 -10.03 0.61 -19.61
N ASN A 52 -9.19 1.41 -18.94
CA ASN A 52 -8.04 2.00 -19.58
C ASN A 52 -7.15 0.83 -20.04
N LYS A 53 -6.78 0.81 -21.33
CA LYS A 53 -6.13 -0.32 -22.00
C LYS A 53 -4.73 -0.58 -21.41
N LYS A 54 -4.65 -1.30 -20.30
CA LYS A 54 -3.41 -1.95 -19.84
C LYS A 54 -3.14 -3.14 -20.77
N LYS A 55 -1.87 -3.33 -21.17
CA LYS A 55 -1.40 -4.54 -21.87
C LYS A 55 -1.97 -5.76 -21.13
N LYS A 56 -2.55 -6.73 -21.84
CA LYS A 56 -3.10 -7.94 -21.22
C LYS A 56 -1.95 -8.72 -20.56
N GLY A 57 -1.72 -8.48 -19.28
CA GLY A 57 -0.82 -9.28 -18.45
C GLY A 57 -1.33 -10.72 -18.34
N LYS A 58 -0.46 -11.66 -17.98
CA LYS A 58 -0.83 -13.08 -17.83
C LYS A 58 -1.79 -13.32 -16.65
N PHE A 59 -1.85 -12.36 -15.73
CA PHE A 59 -2.62 -12.37 -14.49
C PHE A 59 -3.40 -11.05 -14.35
N THR A 60 -4.49 -11.11 -13.60
CA THR A 60 -5.34 -9.97 -13.27
C THR A 60 -4.74 -9.16 -12.11
N ASP A 61 -5.08 -7.87 -12.04
CA ASP A 61 -4.60 -7.00 -10.96
C ASP A 61 -4.92 -7.57 -9.57
N LYS A 62 -6.09 -8.22 -9.39
CA LYS A 62 -6.46 -8.87 -8.13
C LYS A 62 -5.60 -10.10 -7.80
N GLU A 63 -5.31 -10.96 -8.78
CA GLU A 63 -4.44 -12.14 -8.57
C GLU A 63 -3.03 -11.73 -8.14
N MET A 64 -2.58 -10.57 -8.61
CA MET A 64 -1.30 -9.94 -8.26
C MET A 64 -1.39 -9.01 -7.04
N LYS A 65 -2.47 -9.12 -6.25
CA LYS A 65 -2.69 -8.34 -5.02
C LYS A 65 -2.62 -6.81 -5.22
N TYR A 66 -2.83 -6.38 -6.47
CA TYR A 66 -2.66 -5.01 -6.96
C TYR A 66 -1.24 -4.42 -6.78
N GLU A 67 -0.22 -5.23 -6.50
CA GLU A 67 1.15 -4.76 -6.24
C GLU A 67 1.74 -3.94 -7.41
N LEU A 68 1.36 -4.27 -8.65
CA LEU A 68 1.80 -3.56 -9.85
C LEU A 68 0.82 -2.46 -10.30
N THR A 69 -0.16 -2.11 -9.47
CA THR A 69 -1.18 -1.10 -9.78
C THR A 69 -1.00 0.13 -8.93
N MET A 70 -0.80 1.27 -9.60
CA MET A 70 -0.75 2.58 -8.95
C MET A 70 -2.06 2.89 -8.24
N TRP A 71 -1.99 3.62 -7.12
CA TRP A 71 -3.12 3.99 -6.28
C TRP A 71 -4.29 4.59 -7.05
N LYS A 72 -3.98 5.48 -8.00
CA LYS A 72 -4.98 6.17 -8.84
C LYS A 72 -5.80 5.22 -9.70
N ASP A 73 -5.22 4.06 -10.07
CA ASP A 73 -5.82 3.05 -10.95
C ASP A 73 -6.51 1.93 -10.16
N LEU A 74 -6.39 1.92 -8.82
CA LEU A 74 -7.09 0.96 -7.97
C LEU A 74 -8.62 1.14 -8.07
N PRO A 75 -9.39 0.03 -8.18
CA PRO A 75 -10.83 0.08 -8.02
C PRO A 75 -11.23 0.70 -6.68
N LEU A 76 -12.32 1.47 -6.66
CA LEU A 76 -12.75 2.19 -5.45
C LEU A 76 -12.89 1.29 -4.22
N LYS A 77 -13.40 0.06 -4.39
CA LYS A 77 -13.52 -0.92 -3.29
C LYS A 77 -12.17 -1.32 -2.72
N VAL A 78 -11.21 -1.58 -3.60
CA VAL A 78 -9.84 -1.99 -3.26
C VAL A 78 -9.09 -0.86 -2.56
N ARG A 79 -9.23 0.36 -3.07
CA ARG A 79 -8.66 1.55 -2.46
C ARG A 79 -9.22 1.82 -1.05
N LYS A 80 -10.51 1.56 -0.83
CA LYS A 80 -11.12 1.65 0.51
C LYS A 80 -10.54 0.61 1.46
N ALA A 81 -10.43 -0.65 1.01
CA ALA A 81 -9.81 -1.71 1.79
C ALA A 81 -8.34 -1.38 2.12
N ALA A 82 -7.56 -0.89 1.15
CA ALA A 82 -6.18 -0.45 1.40
C ALA A 82 -6.12 0.66 2.47
N LYS A 83 -7.04 1.63 2.44
CA LYS A 83 -7.14 2.66 3.48
C LYS A 83 -7.49 2.09 4.86
N GLU A 84 -8.36 1.09 4.93
CA GLU A 84 -8.71 0.42 6.20
C GLU A 84 -7.49 -0.28 6.82
N LEU A 85 -6.55 -0.75 6.00
CA LEU A 85 -5.26 -1.31 6.43
C LEU A 85 -4.21 -0.24 6.76
N GLY A 86 -4.51 1.04 6.55
CA GLY A 86 -3.61 2.16 6.80
C GLY A 86 -2.76 2.60 5.60
N TYR A 87 -3.01 2.06 4.39
CA TYR A 87 -2.34 2.57 3.19
C TYR A 87 -2.90 3.92 2.77
N GLU A 88 -1.99 4.79 2.37
CA GLU A 88 -2.26 6.04 1.68
C GLU A 88 -1.62 5.99 0.30
N GLN A 89 -1.88 7.01 -0.53
CA GLN A 89 -1.32 7.04 -1.87
C GLN A 89 0.21 6.96 -1.86
N GLU A 90 0.86 7.72 -1.00
CA GLU A 90 2.32 7.78 -0.93
C GLU A 90 2.90 6.44 -0.49
N SER A 91 2.35 5.82 0.57
CA SER A 91 2.83 4.52 1.05
C SER A 91 2.52 3.38 0.08
N TRP A 92 1.40 3.44 -0.64
CA TRP A 92 1.07 2.45 -1.68
C TRP A 92 1.96 2.57 -2.92
N ASP A 93 2.09 3.77 -3.50
CA ASP A 93 2.84 3.97 -4.75
C ASP A 93 4.35 3.78 -4.57
N SER A 94 4.85 3.90 -3.33
CA SER A 94 6.24 3.58 -2.97
C SER A 94 6.45 2.13 -2.52
N SER A 95 5.41 1.30 -2.53
CA SER A 95 5.40 -0.05 -1.95
C SER A 95 5.95 -0.08 -0.51
N SER A 96 5.65 0.93 0.30
CA SER A 96 6.14 1.03 1.68
C SER A 96 5.56 -0.06 2.57
N LEU A 97 6.41 -0.68 3.39
CA LEU A 97 5.99 -1.64 4.39
C LEU A 97 5.25 -0.95 5.53
N LEU A 98 4.02 -1.39 5.79
CA LEU A 98 3.21 -0.93 6.92
C LEU A 98 3.29 -1.91 8.09
N PRO A 99 3.01 -1.48 9.34
CA PRO A 99 3.02 -2.36 10.51
C PRO A 99 2.13 -3.60 10.37
N ILE A 100 1.07 -3.50 9.55
CA ILE A 100 0.18 -4.62 9.28
C ILE A 100 0.86 -5.77 8.53
N GLY A 101 1.85 -5.48 7.68
CA GLY A 101 2.62 -6.51 6.96
C GLY A 101 3.46 -7.38 7.89
N HIS A 102 3.72 -6.94 9.12
CA HIS A 102 4.39 -7.75 10.14
C HIS A 102 3.44 -8.61 10.98
N LYS A 103 2.12 -8.47 10.78
CA LYS A 103 1.14 -9.30 11.49
C LYS A 103 0.97 -10.62 10.76
N HIS A 104 0.98 -11.71 11.52
CA HIS A 104 0.47 -12.99 11.04
C HIS A 104 -1.02 -12.91 10.72
N TRP A 105 -1.49 -13.75 9.81
CA TRP A 105 -2.89 -13.81 9.37
C TRP A 105 -3.86 -14.01 10.53
N HIS A 106 -3.47 -14.83 11.52
CA HIS A 106 -4.28 -15.10 12.71
C HIS A 106 -4.33 -13.93 13.70
N ALA A 107 -3.41 -12.97 13.59
CA ALA A 107 -3.36 -11.76 14.39
C ALA A 107 -4.10 -10.58 13.74
N LEU A 108 -4.58 -10.74 12.50
CA LEU A 108 -5.44 -9.75 11.84
C LEU A 108 -6.82 -9.73 12.48
N THR A 109 -7.36 -8.53 12.70
CA THR A 109 -8.77 -8.37 13.08
C THR A 109 -9.68 -8.86 11.94
N GLU A 110 -10.97 -9.06 12.23
CA GLU A 110 -11.92 -9.47 11.18
C GLU A 110 -12.01 -8.44 10.05
N ASP A 111 -11.96 -7.15 10.37
CA ASP A 111 -12.01 -6.07 9.38
C ASP A 111 -10.72 -5.99 8.57
N GLU A 112 -9.56 -6.10 9.22
CA GLU A 112 -8.25 -6.19 8.55
C GLU A 112 -8.23 -7.39 7.59
N ARG A 113 -8.71 -8.56 8.04
CA ARG A 113 -8.76 -9.76 7.20
C ARG A 113 -9.65 -9.57 5.97
N LYS A 114 -10.85 -8.98 6.13
CA LYS A 114 -11.74 -8.68 5.00
C LYS A 114 -11.09 -7.71 4.02
N ALA A 115 -10.34 -6.73 4.51
CA ALA A 115 -9.65 -5.77 3.67
C ALA A 115 -8.47 -6.38 2.90
N VAL A 116 -7.65 -7.26 3.51
CA VAL A 116 -6.60 -7.99 2.77
C VAL A 116 -7.21 -8.97 1.75
N GLU A 117 -8.31 -9.64 2.07
CA GLU A 117 -9.04 -10.49 1.13
C GLU A 117 -9.62 -9.68 -0.05
N ALA A 118 -10.08 -8.45 0.20
CA ALA A 118 -10.56 -7.54 -0.84
C ALA A 118 -9.44 -7.11 -1.80
N LEU A 119 -8.20 -7.03 -1.31
CA LEU A 119 -7.00 -6.81 -2.12
C LEU A 119 -6.58 -8.07 -2.91
N GLY A 120 -7.11 -9.24 -2.58
CA GLY A 120 -6.79 -10.50 -3.24
C GLY A 120 -5.70 -11.31 -2.52
N TRP A 121 -5.42 -10.99 -1.27
CA TRP A 121 -4.55 -11.82 -0.44
C TRP A 121 -5.31 -13.05 0.06
N GLU A 122 -4.58 -14.16 0.09
CA GLU A 122 -4.98 -15.38 0.78
C GLU A 122 -3.98 -15.71 1.89
N LYS A 123 -4.41 -16.53 2.85
CA LYS A 123 -3.58 -16.91 4.01
C LYS A 123 -2.21 -17.47 3.61
N GLU A 124 -2.14 -18.33 2.61
CA GLU A 124 -0.87 -18.95 2.20
C GLU A 124 0.09 -17.94 1.55
N ALA A 125 -0.42 -17.06 0.70
CA ALA A 125 0.37 -15.97 0.12
C ALA A 125 0.85 -15.00 1.21
N TRP A 126 -0.02 -14.67 2.17
CA TRP A 126 0.29 -13.72 3.25
C TRP A 126 1.33 -14.23 4.24
N GLU A 127 1.25 -15.50 4.66
CA GLU A 127 2.11 -16.01 5.73
C GLU A 127 3.46 -16.52 5.21
N LYS A 128 3.47 -17.14 4.02
CA LYS A 128 4.62 -17.95 3.58
C LYS A 128 4.95 -17.81 2.10
N GLN A 129 4.20 -17.02 1.34
CA GLN A 129 4.36 -16.89 -0.11
C GLN A 129 4.48 -18.26 -0.83
N TYR A 130 3.81 -19.29 -0.29
CA TYR A 130 3.88 -20.69 -0.73
C TYR A 130 5.27 -21.37 -0.64
N GLN A 131 6.27 -20.78 0.02
CA GLN A 131 7.63 -21.36 0.10
C GLN A 131 7.69 -22.74 0.76
N GLU A 132 6.78 -23.01 1.71
CA GLU A 132 6.68 -24.31 2.39
C GLU A 132 5.72 -25.29 1.71
N THR A 133 5.06 -24.86 0.63
CA THR A 133 4.13 -25.69 -0.12
C THR A 133 4.90 -26.45 -1.20
N ALA A 134 4.72 -27.76 -1.27
CA ALA A 134 5.31 -28.58 -2.33
C ALA A 134 4.72 -28.19 -3.70
N TYR A 135 5.50 -28.29 -4.78
CA TYR A 135 5.05 -27.84 -6.11
C TYR A 135 3.75 -28.54 -6.55
N GLY A 136 3.62 -29.83 -6.22
CA GLY A 136 2.43 -30.63 -6.53
C GLY A 136 1.14 -30.11 -5.89
N ASP A 137 1.24 -29.51 -4.70
CA ASP A 137 0.12 -29.02 -3.89
C ASP A 137 -0.21 -27.54 -4.16
N LEU A 138 0.62 -26.85 -4.95
CA LEU A 138 0.35 -25.47 -5.35
C LEU A 138 -0.99 -25.37 -6.10
N PRO A 139 -1.77 -24.31 -5.85
CA PRO A 139 -2.95 -24.03 -6.66
C PRO A 139 -2.56 -23.75 -8.12
N GLU A 140 -3.49 -24.00 -9.05
CA GLU A 140 -3.24 -23.84 -10.50
C GLU A 140 -2.78 -22.43 -10.89
N LEU A 141 -3.24 -21.41 -10.15
CA LEU A 141 -2.81 -20.02 -10.34
C LEU A 141 -1.31 -19.85 -10.04
N GLN A 142 -0.85 -20.38 -8.90
CA GLN A 142 0.55 -20.36 -8.49
C GLN A 142 1.42 -21.22 -9.41
N LYS A 143 0.94 -22.40 -9.85
CA LYS A 143 1.65 -23.20 -10.87
C LYS A 143 1.82 -22.44 -12.19
N LYS A 144 0.80 -21.69 -12.62
CA LYS A 144 0.89 -20.83 -13.80
C LYS A 144 1.88 -19.67 -13.61
N ALA A 145 1.96 -19.11 -12.40
CA ALA A 145 2.98 -18.11 -12.04
C ALA A 145 4.39 -18.71 -12.04
N ALA A 146 4.57 -19.90 -11.45
CA ALA A 146 5.83 -20.65 -11.47
C ALA A 146 6.31 -20.89 -12.91
N ALA A 147 5.41 -21.38 -13.77
CA ALA A 147 5.72 -21.63 -15.18
C ALA A 147 6.07 -20.33 -15.94
N ALA A 148 5.51 -19.18 -15.55
CA ALA A 148 5.86 -17.90 -16.15
C ALA A 148 7.30 -17.46 -15.88
N VAL A 149 7.91 -17.98 -14.81
CA VAL A 149 9.31 -17.73 -14.43
C VAL A 149 10.24 -18.91 -14.69
N GLY A 150 9.76 -19.95 -15.39
CA GLY A 150 10.57 -21.11 -15.81
C GLY A 150 10.62 -22.25 -14.80
N ILE A 151 9.78 -22.22 -13.76
CA ILE A 151 9.69 -23.29 -12.76
C ILE A 151 8.56 -24.25 -13.16
N THR A 152 8.91 -25.52 -13.40
CA THR A 152 7.99 -26.51 -14.01
C THR A 152 7.71 -27.73 -13.14
N ASP A 153 8.48 -27.92 -12.08
CA ASP A 153 8.42 -29.11 -11.23
C ASP A 153 9.07 -28.85 -9.86
N ASP A 154 8.92 -29.82 -8.96
CA ASP A 154 9.38 -29.75 -7.58
C ASP A 154 10.91 -29.57 -7.43
N HIS A 155 11.71 -30.14 -8.34
CA HIS A 155 13.17 -29.98 -8.30
C HIS A 155 13.58 -28.53 -8.62
N THR A 156 12.84 -27.89 -9.53
CA THR A 156 13.05 -26.47 -9.87
C THR A 156 12.37 -25.50 -8.90
N TRP A 157 11.36 -25.95 -8.14
CA TRP A 157 10.65 -25.11 -7.17
C TRP A 157 11.54 -24.65 -6.02
N HIS A 158 12.38 -25.54 -5.51
CA HIS A 158 13.35 -25.21 -4.46
C HIS A 158 14.65 -24.60 -4.97
N HIS A 159 14.83 -24.52 -6.30
CA HIS A 159 16.01 -23.93 -6.92
C HIS A 159 15.59 -22.77 -7.81
N TRP A 160 15.54 -21.58 -7.20
CA TRP A 160 15.19 -20.36 -7.91
C TRP A 160 16.13 -20.14 -9.11
N PRO A 161 15.60 -19.76 -10.27
CA PRO A 161 16.43 -19.32 -11.39
C PRO A 161 17.42 -18.25 -10.94
N HIS A 162 18.69 -18.39 -11.32
CA HIS A 162 19.75 -17.44 -10.97
C HIS A 162 19.42 -15.99 -11.40
N ASP A 163 18.67 -15.82 -12.49
CA ASP A 163 18.19 -14.52 -12.96
C ASP A 163 17.18 -13.86 -12.00
N LEU A 164 16.54 -14.62 -11.10
CA LEU A 164 15.65 -14.11 -10.06
C LEU A 164 16.41 -13.86 -8.76
N GLU A 165 17.19 -14.84 -8.30
CA GLU A 165 17.81 -14.82 -6.97
C GLU A 165 18.75 -13.62 -6.73
N HIS A 166 19.32 -13.04 -7.79
CA HIS A 166 20.27 -11.92 -7.68
C HIS A 166 19.76 -10.60 -8.28
N SER A 167 18.48 -10.51 -8.61
CA SER A 167 17.89 -9.31 -9.20
C SER A 167 17.13 -8.51 -8.16
N HIS A 168 17.29 -7.18 -8.16
CA HIS A 168 16.38 -6.29 -7.43
C HIS A 168 14.99 -6.32 -8.05
N TRP A 169 13.96 -5.98 -7.27
CA TRP A 169 12.58 -5.98 -7.77
C TRP A 169 12.46 -5.14 -9.03
N ASP A 170 13.07 -3.96 -9.08
CA ASP A 170 12.99 -3.06 -10.24
C ASP A 170 13.68 -3.64 -11.50
N ASP A 171 14.68 -4.52 -11.35
CA ASP A 171 15.43 -5.16 -12.43
C ASP A 171 14.72 -6.39 -13.01
N LEU A 172 13.71 -6.92 -12.30
CA LEU A 172 12.88 -8.02 -12.79
C LEU A 172 12.08 -7.61 -14.03
N LYS A 173 11.94 -8.55 -14.97
CA LYS A 173 11.05 -8.41 -16.12
C LYS A 173 9.59 -8.32 -15.64
N ASP A 174 8.74 -7.65 -16.42
CA ASP A 174 7.32 -7.48 -16.08
C ASP A 174 6.65 -8.84 -15.79
N GLU A 175 6.94 -9.89 -16.56
CA GLU A 175 6.38 -11.22 -16.32
C GLU A 175 6.84 -11.85 -15.00
N GLN A 176 8.08 -11.60 -14.59
CA GLN A 176 8.64 -12.07 -13.33
C GLN A 176 7.98 -11.35 -12.16
N LYS A 177 7.88 -10.02 -12.23
CA LYS A 177 7.14 -9.19 -11.25
C LYS A 177 5.70 -9.66 -11.09
N GLN A 178 5.01 -9.90 -12.21
CA GLN A 178 3.63 -10.38 -12.19
C GLN A 178 3.51 -11.73 -11.49
N ALA A 179 4.40 -12.67 -11.79
CA ALA A 179 4.41 -13.97 -11.15
C ALA A 179 4.72 -13.87 -9.65
N MET A 180 5.72 -13.08 -9.25
CA MET A 180 6.10 -12.89 -7.85
C MET A 180 4.97 -12.25 -7.04
N ALA A 181 4.30 -11.25 -7.61
CA ALA A 181 3.11 -10.66 -7.01
C ALA A 181 1.97 -11.69 -6.83
N VAL A 182 1.82 -12.67 -7.74
CA VAL A 182 0.85 -13.77 -7.55
C VAL A 182 1.21 -14.67 -6.37
N PHE A 183 2.49 -14.92 -6.12
CA PHE A 183 2.93 -15.67 -4.94
C PHE A 183 2.75 -14.88 -3.63
N GLY A 184 2.57 -13.56 -3.71
CA GLY A 184 2.45 -12.69 -2.55
C GLY A 184 3.75 -11.97 -2.20
N TRP A 185 4.74 -11.96 -3.09
CA TRP A 185 5.92 -11.12 -2.92
C TRP A 185 5.59 -9.67 -3.25
N THR A 186 5.91 -8.77 -2.33
CA THR A 186 5.88 -7.33 -2.55
C THR A 186 7.28 -6.80 -2.85
N LYS A 187 7.37 -5.60 -3.43
CA LYS A 187 8.67 -4.95 -3.66
C LYS A 187 9.47 -4.81 -2.35
N SER A 188 8.79 -4.43 -1.27
CA SER A 188 9.40 -4.26 0.06
C SER A 188 9.99 -5.56 0.61
N GLU A 189 9.34 -6.70 0.39
CA GLU A 189 9.84 -7.99 0.88
C GLU A 189 10.92 -8.59 0.00
N TRP A 190 10.91 -8.28 -1.30
CA TRP A 190 11.89 -8.80 -2.25
C TRP A 190 13.27 -8.17 -2.10
N ASP A 191 13.33 -6.86 -1.89
CA ASP A 191 14.58 -6.09 -1.82
C ASP A 191 15.15 -5.97 -0.38
N HIS A 192 14.61 -6.73 0.59
CA HIS A 192 15.00 -6.68 2.01
C HIS A 192 15.82 -7.91 2.44
#